data_AF-A0A1B6Z8X1-F1
#
_entry.id   AF-A0A1B6Z8X1-F1
#
_cell.length_a   1.000
_cell.length_b   1.000
_cell.length_c   1.000
_cell.angle_alpha   90.00
_cell.angle_beta   90.00
_cell.angle_gamma   90.00
#
_symmetry.space_group_name_H-M   'P 1'
#
loop_
_entity.id
_entity.type
_entity.pdbx_description
1 polymer ?
#
loop_
_entity_poly.entity_id
_entity_poly.type
_entity_poly.pdbx_seq_one_letter_code
_entity_poly.pdbx_strand_id
1 'polypeptide(L)'
;MDIYKRDAVLPDWEPVPWTMGSEAADKQEQGFHERALKQIIWQKILWDKIPESGIFGHQMNFLQSEDISYFASLDGEDLILIDNIWFGFPDPPRWGVASRPTGENGLPWQHWGHFPDLPETWQLEDKL
;
A
#
# COMPACT_ATOMS: atom_id res chain seq x y z
N MET A 1 27.66 -15.50 2.72
CA MET A 1 26.53 -14.76 2.13
C MET A 1 25.82 -14.15 3.32
N ASP A 2 26.23 -12.94 3.68
CA ASP A 2 25.71 -12.21 4.83
C ASP A 2 25.23 -10.85 4.32
N ILE A 3 23.92 -10.71 4.15
CA ILE A 3 23.26 -9.42 3.92
C ILE A 3 22.06 -9.21 4.86
N TYR A 4 21.98 -9.99 5.95
CA TYR A 4 20.97 -9.75 6.98
C TYR A 4 21.62 -9.10 8.19
N LYS A 5 21.64 -7.76 8.20
CA LYS A 5 21.69 -6.99 9.44
C LYS A 5 20.27 -6.63 9.85
N ARG A 6 19.61 -7.58 10.52
CA ARG A 6 18.64 -7.24 11.57
C ARG A 6 19.48 -6.77 12.75
N ASP A 7 19.57 -5.44 12.95
CA ASP A 7 19.86 -4.73 14.21
C ASP A 7 20.61 -3.40 13.94
N ALA A 8 19.83 -2.35 13.64
CA ALA A 8 20.02 -0.95 14.06
C ALA A 8 19.03 -0.08 13.27
N VAL A 9 18.24 0.75 13.97
CA VAL A 9 17.14 1.60 13.47
C VAL A 9 15.81 0.83 13.33
N LEU A 10 14.73 1.43 13.84
CA LEU A 10 13.32 0.99 13.68
C LEU A 10 13.11 0.47 12.24
N PRO A 11 12.34 -0.59 11.96
CA PRO A 11 12.24 -0.98 10.57
C PRO A 11 11.39 0.07 9.85
N ASP A 12 11.93 0.56 8.72
CA ASP A 12 11.23 1.42 7.77
C ASP A 12 10.06 0.66 7.07
N TRP A 13 9.80 -0.61 7.43
CA TRP A 13 8.74 -1.44 6.87
C TRP A 13 8.29 -2.53 7.87
N GLU A 14 7.00 -2.86 7.91
CA GLU A 14 6.44 -3.91 8.77
C GLU A 14 5.42 -4.81 8.06
N PRO A 15 5.31 -6.09 8.45
CA PRO A 15 4.34 -7.00 7.84
C PRO A 15 2.92 -6.72 8.33
N VAL A 16 1.94 -7.07 7.49
CA VAL A 16 0.51 -6.99 7.76
C VAL A 16 -0.12 -8.39 7.67
N PRO A 17 -0.55 -9.00 8.79
CA PRO A 17 -0.48 -8.48 10.16
C PRO A 17 0.93 -8.56 10.78
N TRP A 18 1.21 -7.73 11.78
CA TRP A 18 2.49 -7.70 12.52
C TRP A 18 2.91 -9.08 13.08
N THR A 19 1.93 -9.90 13.46
CA THR A 19 2.15 -11.24 14.03
C THR A 19 2.42 -12.32 12.97
N MET A 20 2.58 -11.94 11.70
CA MET A 20 2.85 -12.86 10.60
C MET A 20 4.13 -13.67 10.83
N GLY A 21 4.10 -14.96 10.46
CA GLY A 21 5.29 -15.82 10.54
C GLY A 21 6.39 -15.36 9.57
N SER A 22 7.65 -15.60 9.94
CA SER A 22 8.81 -15.05 9.22
C SER A 22 8.82 -15.34 7.72
N GLU A 23 8.53 -16.57 7.29
CA GLU A 23 8.53 -16.92 5.86
C GLU A 23 7.46 -16.14 5.06
N ALA A 24 6.31 -15.90 5.67
CA ALA A 24 5.25 -15.13 5.04
C ALA A 24 5.59 -13.63 5.04
N ALA A 25 6.20 -13.13 6.13
CA ALA A 25 6.70 -11.76 6.21
C ALA A 25 7.77 -11.50 5.14
N ASP A 26 8.72 -12.42 4.96
CA ASP A 26 9.78 -12.31 3.94
C ASP A 26 9.18 -12.23 2.52
N LYS A 27 8.13 -13.01 2.23
CA LYS A 27 7.41 -12.94 0.94
C LYS A 27 6.68 -11.61 0.75
N GLN A 28 6.10 -11.08 1.82
CA GLN A 28 5.42 -9.80 1.80
C GLN A 28 6.41 -8.65 1.57
N GLU A 29 7.56 -8.69 2.24
CA GLU A 29 8.67 -7.74 2.08
C GLU A 29 9.26 -7.80 0.67
N GLN A 30 9.44 -9.00 0.12
CA GLN A 30 9.87 -9.16 -1.27
C GLN A 30 8.89 -8.47 -2.24
N GLY A 31 7.59 -8.69 -2.06
CA GLY A 31 6.58 -8.05 -2.90
C GLY A 31 6.55 -6.52 -2.73
N PHE A 32 6.81 -6.01 -1.53
CA PHE A 32 7.03 -4.58 -1.33
C PHE A 32 8.21 -4.07 -2.16
N HIS A 33 9.38 -4.71 -2.04
CA HIS A 33 10.59 -4.30 -2.77
C HIS A 33 10.39 -4.33 -4.29
N GLU A 34 9.72 -5.34 -4.83
CA GLU A 34 9.38 -5.43 -6.25
C GLU A 34 8.58 -4.22 -6.74
N ARG A 35 7.71 -3.64 -5.91
CA ARG A 35 6.89 -2.46 -6.22
C ARG A 35 7.62 -1.16 -5.91
N ALA A 36 8.41 -1.11 -4.83
CA ALA A 36 9.23 0.03 -4.45
C ALA A 36 10.32 0.35 -5.49
N LEU A 37 10.74 -0.61 -6.31
CA LEU A 37 11.68 -0.37 -7.41
C LEU A 37 11.02 0.14 -8.70
N LYS A 38 9.69 0.11 -8.78
CA LYS A 38 8.94 0.56 -9.97
C LYS A 38 8.58 2.03 -9.85
N GLN A 39 8.54 2.72 -10.99
CA GLN A 39 8.01 4.08 -11.04
C GLN A 39 6.48 4.04 -10.97
N ILE A 40 5.92 4.22 -9.77
CA ILE A 40 4.48 4.25 -9.54
C ILE A 40 4.03 5.70 -9.43
N ILE A 41 3.11 6.10 -10.32
CA ILE A 41 2.45 7.40 -10.27
C ILE A 41 1.08 7.20 -9.62
N TRP A 42 0.96 7.65 -8.38
CA TRP A 42 -0.22 7.50 -7.54
C TRP A 42 -1.21 8.62 -7.80
N GLN A 43 -2.42 8.27 -8.19
CA GLN A 43 -3.51 9.22 -8.38
C GLN A 43 -4.25 9.40 -7.07
N LYS A 44 -4.37 10.65 -6.61
CA LYS A 44 -5.17 10.97 -5.43
C LYS A 44 -6.64 10.71 -5.67
N ILE A 45 -7.31 10.11 -4.70
CA ILE A 45 -8.76 9.97 -4.73
C ILE A 45 -9.40 11.33 -4.47
N LEU A 46 -10.14 11.82 -5.46
CA LEU A 46 -10.95 13.03 -5.36
C LEU A 46 -12.38 12.61 -5.05
N TRP A 47 -12.80 12.75 -3.79
CA TRP A 47 -14.07 12.24 -3.26
C TRP A 47 -15.30 12.74 -4.03
N ASP A 48 -15.24 13.96 -4.56
CA ASP A 48 -16.28 14.60 -5.36
C ASP A 48 -16.33 14.12 -6.83
N LYS A 49 -15.31 13.38 -7.28
CA LYS A 49 -15.15 12.91 -8.67
C LYS A 49 -15.09 11.39 -8.80
N ILE A 50 -15.48 10.65 -7.76
CA ILE A 50 -15.57 9.19 -7.85
C ILE A 50 -16.68 8.82 -8.86
N PRO A 51 -16.37 8.02 -9.90
CA PRO A 51 -17.36 7.60 -10.88
C PRO A 51 -18.39 6.65 -10.26
N GLU A 52 -19.56 6.50 -10.88
CA GLU A 52 -20.59 5.54 -10.42
C GLU A 52 -20.06 4.09 -10.35
N SER A 53 -19.08 3.73 -11.20
CA SER A 53 -18.41 2.43 -11.16
C SER A 53 -17.46 2.24 -9.97
N GLY A 54 -17.16 3.32 -9.24
CA GLY A 54 -16.15 3.34 -8.18
C GLY A 54 -14.72 3.29 -8.70
N ILE A 55 -13.76 3.29 -7.78
CA ILE A 55 -12.34 3.06 -8.06
C ILE A 55 -12.07 1.58 -7.83
N PHE A 56 -11.66 0.88 -8.89
CA PHE A 56 -11.52 -0.58 -8.90
C PHE A 56 -12.79 -1.28 -8.35
N GLY A 57 -13.98 -0.81 -8.71
CA GLY A 57 -15.24 -1.38 -8.24
C GLY A 57 -15.61 -1.05 -6.78
N HIS A 58 -14.84 -0.20 -6.09
CA HIS A 58 -15.12 0.23 -4.72
C HIS A 58 -15.63 1.67 -4.66
N GLN A 59 -16.68 1.86 -3.86
CA GLN A 59 -17.30 3.17 -3.61
C GLN A 59 -16.62 3.90 -2.45
N MET A 60 -16.93 5.19 -2.32
CA MET A 60 -16.40 6.10 -1.28
C MET A 60 -16.39 5.47 0.12
N ASN A 61 -17.51 4.88 0.56
CA ASN A 61 -17.63 4.32 1.91
C ASN A 61 -16.58 3.23 2.21
N PHE A 62 -16.28 2.37 1.23
CA PHE A 62 -15.27 1.33 1.37
C PHE A 62 -13.86 1.93 1.37
N LEU A 63 -13.59 2.85 0.43
CA LEU A 63 -12.28 3.49 0.32
C LEU A 63 -11.92 4.24 1.60
N GLN A 64 -12.90 4.91 2.21
CA GLN A 64 -12.74 5.60 3.49
C GLN A 64 -12.61 4.65 4.69
N SER A 65 -13.31 3.51 4.70
CA SER A 65 -13.20 2.57 5.82
C SER A 65 -11.85 1.86 5.88
N GLU A 66 -11.15 1.79 4.75
CA GLU A 66 -9.84 1.17 4.60
C GLU A 66 -8.70 2.21 4.52
N ASP A 67 -8.98 3.49 4.80
CA ASP A 67 -8.02 4.59 4.73
C ASP A 67 -7.29 4.71 3.37
N ILE A 68 -7.92 4.26 2.28
CA ILE A 68 -7.34 4.30 0.93
C ILE A 68 -7.44 5.72 0.40
N SER A 69 -6.29 6.31 0.11
CA SER A 69 -6.19 7.72 -0.33
C SER A 69 -5.67 7.88 -1.75
N TYR A 70 -4.92 6.90 -2.27
CA TYR A 70 -4.40 6.93 -3.63
C TYR A 70 -4.55 5.57 -4.32
N PHE A 71 -4.56 5.61 -5.64
CA PHE A 71 -4.66 4.42 -6.48
C PHE A 71 -3.74 4.53 -7.70
N ALA A 72 -3.33 3.39 -8.25
CA ALA A 72 -2.58 3.30 -9.49
C ALA A 72 -2.88 1.97 -10.18
N SER A 73 -2.62 1.87 -11.48
CA SER A 73 -2.55 0.60 -12.18
C SER A 73 -1.20 0.49 -12.86
N LEU A 74 -0.48 -0.60 -12.63
CA LEU A 74 0.85 -0.82 -13.19
C LEU A 74 1.08 -2.33 -13.38
N ASP A 75 1.68 -2.70 -14.52
CA ASP A 75 2.06 -4.08 -14.85
C ASP A 75 0.92 -5.12 -14.71
N GLY A 76 -0.32 -4.71 -14.97
CA GLY A 76 -1.49 -5.58 -14.83
C GLY A 76 -1.96 -5.79 -13.38
N GLU A 77 -1.47 -4.96 -12.46
CA GLU A 77 -1.95 -4.87 -11.10
C GLU A 77 -2.72 -3.57 -10.88
N ASP A 78 -3.85 -3.68 -10.19
CA ASP A 78 -4.48 -2.55 -9.52
C ASP A 78 -3.82 -2.41 -8.15
N LEU A 79 -3.44 -1.18 -7.81
CA LEU A 79 -2.69 -0.83 -6.61
C LEU A 79 -3.46 0.20 -5.81
N ILE A 80 -3.49 0.02 -4.50
CA ILE A 80 -4.03 0.99 -3.55
C ILE A 80 -2.95 1.39 -2.56
N LEU A 81 -2.96 2.67 -2.21
CA LEU A 81 -2.12 3.24 -1.18
C LEU A 81 -3.02 3.68 -0.02
N ILE A 82 -2.78 3.05 1.12
CA ILE A 82 -3.41 3.32 2.40
C ILE A 82 -2.63 4.45 3.06
N ASP A 83 -3.32 5.49 3.50
CA ASP A 83 -2.78 6.61 4.27
C ASP A 83 -3.43 6.58 5.65
N ASN A 84 -2.89 5.75 6.54
CA ASN A 84 -3.41 5.51 7.88
C ASN A 84 -3.49 6.85 8.66
N ILE A 85 -4.70 7.28 8.99
CA ILE A 85 -4.95 8.50 9.77
C ILE A 85 -5.13 8.11 11.24
N TRP A 86 -4.24 8.58 12.11
CA TRP A 86 -4.03 7.96 13.41
C TRP A 86 -4.91 8.44 14.57
N PHE A 87 -5.25 7.53 15.50
CA PHE A 87 -5.69 7.80 16.88
C PHE A 87 -5.27 6.65 17.87
N GLY A 88 -4.00 6.59 18.33
CA GLY A 88 -3.53 5.74 19.47
C GLY A 88 -2.25 4.86 19.58
N PHE A 89 -1.44 5.01 20.64
CA PHE A 89 0.00 4.61 20.75
C PHE A 89 0.32 3.10 20.79
N PRO A 90 1.42 2.61 20.15
CA PRO A 90 2.41 3.33 19.33
C PRO A 90 1.93 3.59 17.89
N ASP A 91 2.50 4.61 17.25
CA ASP A 91 2.11 5.03 15.89
C ASP A 91 2.46 3.90 14.89
N PRO A 92 1.49 3.24 14.24
CA PRO A 92 1.75 2.41 13.10
C PRO A 92 2.26 3.30 11.98
N PRO A 93 3.03 2.72 11.04
CA PRO A 93 3.52 3.47 9.91
C PRO A 93 2.35 4.05 9.10
N ARG A 94 2.56 5.27 8.59
CA ARG A 94 1.54 6.04 7.88
C ARG A 94 1.03 5.30 6.64
N TRP A 95 1.95 4.72 5.87
CA TRP A 95 1.60 4.18 4.57
C TRP A 95 1.42 2.68 4.62
N GLY A 96 0.49 2.20 3.80
CA GLY A 96 0.35 0.79 3.46
C GLY A 96 0.14 0.62 1.97
N VAL A 97 0.63 -0.47 1.39
CA VAL A 97 0.40 -0.78 -0.02
C VAL A 97 -0.19 -2.15 -0.18
N ALA A 98 -1.19 -2.25 -1.06
CA ALA A 98 -1.77 -3.51 -1.45
C ALA A 98 -2.03 -3.52 -2.96
N SER A 99 -2.06 -4.72 -3.54
CA SER A 99 -2.41 -4.89 -4.94
C SER A 99 -3.28 -6.11 -5.17
N ARG A 100 -3.87 -6.15 -6.36
CA ARG A 100 -4.52 -7.34 -6.92
C ARG A 100 -4.42 -7.29 -8.45
N PRO A 101 -4.65 -8.41 -9.15
CA PRO A 101 -4.69 -8.39 -10.62
C PRO A 101 -5.76 -7.43 -11.15
N THR A 102 -5.44 -6.68 -12.20
CA THR A 102 -6.36 -5.69 -12.78
C THR A 102 -7.67 -6.34 -13.23
N GLY A 103 -8.79 -5.73 -12.84
CA GLY A 103 -10.13 -6.19 -13.22
C GLY A 103 -10.68 -7.34 -12.37
N GLU A 104 -9.88 -7.92 -11.48
CA GLU A 104 -10.30 -8.99 -10.57
C GLU A 104 -10.93 -8.44 -9.29
N ASN A 105 -12.02 -7.68 -9.42
CA ASN A 105 -12.66 -6.96 -8.30
C ASN A 105 -13.19 -7.88 -7.18
N GLY A 106 -13.35 -9.18 -7.44
CA GLY A 106 -13.78 -10.17 -6.46
C GLY A 106 -12.64 -10.77 -5.63
N LEU A 107 -11.38 -10.51 -5.99
CA LEU A 107 -10.23 -11.02 -5.24
C LEU A 107 -9.88 -10.08 -4.07
N PRO A 108 -9.45 -10.65 -2.92
CA PRO A 108 -8.95 -9.86 -1.81
C PRO A 108 -7.69 -9.10 -2.21
N TRP A 109 -7.49 -7.94 -1.58
CA TRP A 109 -6.26 -7.18 -1.69
C TRP A 109 -5.11 -7.94 -1.03
N GLN A 110 -4.03 -8.14 -1.77
CA GLN A 110 -2.79 -8.67 -1.21
C GLN A 110 -2.00 -7.50 -0.63
N HIS A 111 -1.88 -7.46 0.69
CA HIS A 111 -1.08 -6.45 1.38
C HIS A 111 0.40 -6.77 1.24
N TRP A 112 1.20 -5.71 1.12
CA TRP A 112 2.65 -5.74 1.01
C TRP A 112 3.34 -5.03 2.18
N GLY A 113 2.64 -4.83 3.28
CA GLY A 113 3.19 -4.23 4.50
C GLY A 113 2.89 -2.73 4.66
N HIS A 114 3.30 -2.20 5.81
CA HIS A 114 3.23 -0.79 6.16
C HIS A 114 4.62 -0.19 6.29
N PHE A 115 4.76 1.11 6.05
CA PHE A 115 6.04 1.83 6.04
C PHE A 115 5.84 3.33 6.34
N PRO A 116 6.82 4.02 6.93
CA PRO A 116 6.65 5.39 7.40
C PRO A 116 6.75 6.42 6.26
N ASP A 117 7.59 6.15 5.27
CA ASP A 117 7.91 7.05 4.15
C ASP A 117 7.76 6.35 2.80
N LEU A 118 7.30 7.09 1.78
CA LEU A 118 7.13 6.56 0.43
C LEU A 118 8.49 6.25 -0.23
N PRO A 119 8.60 5.15 -1.00
CA PRO A 119 9.75 4.91 -1.87
C PRO A 119 10.06 6.10 -2.80
N GLU A 120 11.33 6.40 -3.03
CA GLU A 120 11.77 7.55 -3.87
C GLU A 120 11.27 7.50 -5.32
N THR A 121 10.97 6.30 -5.81
CA THR A 121 10.45 6.04 -7.16
C THR A 121 8.96 6.35 -7.29
N TRP A 122 8.26 6.53 -6.17
CA TRP A 122 6.82 6.77 -6.13
C TRP A 122 6.52 8.26 -6.14
N GLN A 123 5.53 8.63 -6.93
CA GLN A 123 5.11 10.03 -7.09
C GLN A 123 3.63 10.16 -6.77
N LEU A 124 3.29 11.02 -5.81
CA LEU A 124 1.91 11.38 -5.54
C LEU A 124 1.48 12.49 -6.52
N GLU A 125 0.51 12.21 -7.38
CA GLU A 125 -0.17 13.25 -8.15
C GLU A 125 -1.25 13.90 -7.28
N ASP A 126 -0.85 14.92 -6.53
CA ASP A 126 -1.77 15.89 -5.95
C ASP A 126 -2.18 16.90 -7.04
N LYS A 127 -2.94 16.46 -8.06
CA LYS A 127 -3.50 17.42 -9.03
C LYS A 127 -4.56 18.28 -8.32
N LEU A 128 -4.19 19.53 -8.07
CA LEU A 128 -5.06 20.65 -7.65
C LEU A 128 -6.20 20.87 -8.65
#